data_AF-A0A4E0QTU5-F1
#
_entry.id   AF-A0A4E0QTU5-F1
#
_cell.length_a   1.000
_cell.length_b   1.000
_cell.length_c   1.000
_cell.angle_alpha   90.00
_cell.angle_beta   90.00
_cell.angle_gamma   90.00
#
_symmetry.space_group_name_H-M   'P 1'
#
loop_
_entity.id
_entity.type
_entity.pdbx_description
1 polymer ?
#
loop_
_entity_poly.entity_id
_entity_poly.type
_entity_poly.pdbx_seq_one_letter_code
_entity_poly.pdbx_strand_id
1 'polypeptide(L)'
;MFVLSFQRVTITQVLQVDPDTPLVDVKKKFRQLSLLVHPDKNRDDSERAQKAFDAVTKAYRTLEDPEASRKCKEVVDEAKERVEQMMIEKRRNLRRRGSFADIEEDDPEKLFADLERLRVEEELKQSNERKRKAQEEEEEKRLVALEKEYRKNYEVCLDFGPTVLCGIVNYVSVSWTL
;
A
#
# COMPACT_ATOMS: atom_id res chain seq x y z
N MET A 1 -8.67 1.09 -5.53
CA MET A 1 -9.34 2.40 -5.74
C MET A 1 -8.72 3.44 -4.82
N PHE A 2 -7.62 4.07 -5.26
CA PHE A 2 -7.04 5.23 -4.59
C PHE A 2 -7.59 6.48 -5.27
N VAL A 3 -8.82 6.86 -4.91
CA VAL A 3 -9.45 8.10 -5.38
C VAL A 3 -9.80 8.93 -4.16
N LEU A 4 -8.79 9.22 -3.34
CA LEU A 4 -8.93 10.18 -2.27
C LEU A 4 -8.43 11.54 -2.77
N SER A 5 -9.42 12.37 -3.11
CA SER A 5 -9.44 13.81 -2.84
C SER A 5 -8.29 14.65 -3.42
N PHE A 6 -8.40 14.99 -4.71
CA PHE A 6 -7.67 16.12 -5.30
C PHE A 6 -8.19 17.51 -4.82
N GLN A 7 -9.14 17.54 -3.89
CA GLN A 7 -9.92 18.74 -3.56
C GLN A 7 -9.23 19.74 -2.59
N ARG A 8 -8.06 19.42 -2.04
CA ARG A 8 -7.38 20.28 -1.05
C ARG A 8 -5.94 20.62 -1.43
N VAL A 9 -5.64 20.67 -2.73
CA VAL A 9 -4.35 21.18 -3.19
C VAL A 9 -4.41 22.71 -3.13
N THR A 10 -3.50 23.33 -2.38
CA THR A 10 -3.40 24.79 -2.33
C THR A 10 -2.83 25.33 -3.64
N ILE A 11 -3.25 26.52 -4.03
CA ILE A 11 -2.90 27.15 -5.32
C ILE A 11 -1.38 27.36 -5.44
N THR A 12 -0.72 27.70 -4.33
CA THR A 12 0.75 27.81 -4.22
C THR A 12 1.45 26.47 -4.44
N GLN A 13 0.86 25.36 -4.01
CA GLN A 13 1.41 24.02 -4.19
C GLN A 13 1.30 23.54 -5.65
N VAL A 14 0.28 23.98 -6.39
CA VAL A 14 0.17 23.70 -7.84
C VAL A 14 1.28 24.37 -8.64
N LEU A 15 1.62 25.63 -8.31
CA LEU A 15 2.69 26.36 -9.00
C LEU A 15 4.08 26.11 -8.42
N GLN A 16 4.19 25.41 -7.29
CA GLN A 16 5.44 25.19 -6.55
C GLN A 16 6.19 26.50 -6.29
N VAL A 17 5.47 27.49 -5.78
CA VAL A 17 6.00 28.82 -5.44
C VAL A 17 5.75 29.11 -3.98
N ASP A 18 6.69 29.80 -3.35
CA ASP A 18 6.53 30.29 -1.99
C ASP A 18 5.44 31.35 -1.93
N PRO A 19 4.69 31.46 -0.83
CA PRO A 19 3.65 32.46 -0.67
C PRO A 19 4.18 33.89 -0.85
N ASP A 20 5.45 34.16 -0.55
CA ASP A 20 6.06 35.49 -0.64
C ASP A 20 6.78 35.78 -1.96
N THR A 21 6.65 34.88 -2.94
CA THR A 21 7.27 35.04 -4.26
C THR A 21 6.66 36.25 -5.01
N PRO A 22 7.47 37.12 -5.62
CA PRO A 22 6.96 38.21 -6.45
C PRO A 22 6.27 37.67 -7.72
N LEU A 23 5.26 38.39 -8.22
CA LEU A 23 4.48 38.02 -9.42
C LEU A 23 5.34 37.72 -10.66
N VAL A 24 6.53 38.34 -10.75
CA VAL A 24 7.49 38.14 -11.83
C VAL A 24 7.95 36.68 -11.91
N ASP A 25 8.22 36.05 -10.77
CA ASP A 25 8.71 34.68 -10.70
C ASP A 25 7.55 33.67 -10.80
N VAL A 26 6.36 34.03 -10.32
CA VAL A 26 5.11 33.28 -10.58
C VAL A 26 4.88 33.13 -12.10
N LYS A 27 5.07 34.21 -12.86
CA LYS A 27 4.94 34.20 -14.32
C LYS A 27 6.02 33.36 -15.03
N LYS A 28 7.22 33.25 -14.46
CA LYS A 28 8.27 32.36 -15.00
C LYS A 28 7.91 30.90 -14.77
N LYS A 29 7.49 30.56 -13.53
CA LYS A 29 7.07 29.20 -13.15
C LYS A 29 5.85 28.73 -13.93
N PHE A 30 4.86 29.59 -14.12
CA PHE A 30 3.69 29.30 -14.96
C PHE A 30 4.08 28.90 -16.39
N ARG A 31 5.02 29.63 -17.02
CA ARG A 31 5.51 29.32 -18.37
C ARG A 31 6.24 27.97 -18.42
N GLN A 32 7.07 27.67 -17.41
CA GLN A 32 7.77 26.39 -17.34
C GLN A 32 6.79 25.22 -17.15
N LEU A 33 5.85 25.33 -16.20
CA LEU A 33 4.86 24.28 -15.94
C LEU A 33 3.93 24.05 -17.13
N SER A 34 3.47 25.11 -17.77
CA SER A 34 2.59 25.02 -18.94
C SER A 34 3.21 24.25 -20.11
N LEU A 35 4.53 24.36 -20.30
CA LEU A 35 5.25 23.60 -21.32
C LEU A 35 5.38 22.11 -20.98
N LEU A 36 5.42 21.77 -19.68
CA LEU A 36 5.54 20.40 -19.21
C LEU A 36 4.20 19.65 -19.27
N VAL A 37 3.11 20.32 -18.90
CA VAL A 37 1.77 19.71 -18.88
C VAL A 37 0.99 19.93 -20.18
N HIS A 38 1.65 20.39 -21.24
CA HIS A 38 0.98 20.65 -22.52
C HIS A 38 0.44 19.34 -23.14
N PRO A 39 -0.82 19.30 -23.58
CA PRO A 39 -1.43 18.07 -24.11
C PRO A 39 -0.75 17.57 -25.39
N ASP A 40 -0.14 18.45 -26.18
CA ASP A 40 0.59 18.09 -27.41
C ASP A 40 1.84 17.24 -27.14
N LYS A 41 2.52 17.44 -26.00
CA LYS A 41 3.72 16.67 -25.63
C LYS A 41 3.38 15.35 -24.93
N ASN A 42 2.21 15.27 -24.30
CA ASN A 42 1.75 14.11 -23.55
C ASN A 42 0.57 13.44 -24.25
N ARG A 43 0.79 13.00 -25.50
CA ARG A 43 -0.26 12.40 -26.35
C ARG A 43 -0.85 11.13 -25.76
N ASP A 44 -0.06 10.38 -24.99
CA ASP A 44 -0.47 9.13 -24.34
C ASP A 44 -1.45 9.37 -23.17
N ASP A 45 -1.37 10.53 -22.52
CA ASP A 45 -2.13 10.89 -21.31
C ASP A 45 -2.85 12.26 -21.46
N SER A 46 -3.48 12.48 -22.61
CA SER A 46 -4.10 13.76 -22.98
C SER A 46 -5.12 14.29 -21.96
N GLU A 47 -5.97 13.42 -21.39
CA GLU A 47 -6.96 13.83 -20.38
C GLU A 47 -6.32 14.32 -19.07
N ARG A 48 -5.23 13.67 -18.64
CA ARG A 48 -4.52 14.02 -17.41
C ARG A 48 -3.73 15.31 -17.61
N ALA A 49 -3.10 15.46 -18.77
CA ALA A 49 -2.40 16.68 -19.16
C ALA A 49 -3.35 17.89 -19.19
N GLN A 50 -4.55 17.73 -19.78
CA GLN A 50 -5.55 18.80 -19.81
C GLN A 50 -5.97 19.24 -18.40
N LYS A 51 -6.30 18.28 -17.51
CA LYS A 51 -6.66 18.59 -16.11
C LYS A 51 -5.54 19.32 -15.37
N ALA A 52 -4.29 18.92 -15.59
CA ALA A 52 -3.14 19.58 -14.99
C ALA A 52 -2.93 21.00 -15.54
N PHE A 53 -3.08 21.19 -16.86
CA PHE A 53 -2.99 22.51 -17.50
C PHE A 53 -4.09 23.46 -17.01
N ASP A 54 -5.32 22.98 -16.89
CA ASP A 54 -6.45 23.74 -16.36
C ASP A 54 -6.22 24.13 -14.89
N ALA A 55 -5.65 23.23 -14.09
CA ALA A 55 -5.29 23.51 -12.70
C ALA A 55 -4.21 24.60 -12.60
N VAL A 56 -3.15 24.53 -13.42
CA VAL A 56 -2.08 25.53 -13.46
C VAL A 56 -2.60 26.89 -13.92
N THR A 57 -3.47 26.91 -14.93
CA THR A 57 -4.10 28.14 -15.45
C THR A 57 -5.03 28.78 -14.42
N LYS A 58 -5.87 27.96 -13.77
CA LYS A 58 -6.74 28.43 -12.69
C LYS A 58 -5.93 29.01 -11.54
N ALA A 59 -4.86 28.34 -11.14
CA ALA A 59 -4.00 28.79 -10.07
C ALA A 59 -3.31 30.13 -10.38
N TYR A 60 -2.81 30.31 -11.61
CA TYR A 60 -2.24 31.59 -12.05
C TYR A 60 -3.26 32.74 -12.02
N ARG A 61 -4.48 32.53 -12.53
CA ARG A 61 -5.55 33.53 -12.51
C ARG A 61 -5.93 33.97 -11.10
N THR A 62 -5.96 33.03 -10.16
CA THR A 62 -6.27 33.34 -8.76
C THR A 62 -5.13 34.08 -8.04
N LEU A 63 -3.87 33.90 -8.48
CA LEU A 63 -2.72 34.62 -7.92
C LEU A 63 -2.53 36.02 -8.50
N GLU A 64 -3.13 36.30 -9.67
CA GLU A 64 -3.14 37.63 -10.27
C GLU A 64 -4.00 38.62 -9.47
N ASP A 65 -5.05 38.14 -8.81
CA ASP A 65 -5.87 38.94 -7.90
C ASP A 65 -5.19 39.09 -6.52
N PRO A 66 -4.86 40.32 -6.07
CA PRO A 66 -4.20 40.55 -4.79
C PRO A 66 -5.02 40.07 -3.58
N GLU A 67 -6.36 40.12 -3.64
CA GLU A 67 -7.20 39.67 -2.52
C GLU A 67 -7.18 38.14 -2.38
N ALA A 68 -7.26 37.44 -3.50
CA ALA A 68 -7.21 35.99 -3.52
C ALA A 68 -5.80 35.47 -3.17
N SER A 69 -4.76 36.17 -3.61
CA SER A 69 -3.37 35.88 -3.20
C SER A 69 -3.20 35.95 -1.68
N ARG A 70 -3.72 37.01 -1.03
CA ARG A 70 -3.67 37.14 0.43
C ARG A 70 -4.37 35.99 1.16
N LYS A 71 -5.59 35.63 0.74
CA LYS A 71 -6.33 34.49 1.33
C LYS A 71 -5.56 33.17 1.18
N CYS A 72 -4.87 32.98 0.05
CA CYS A 72 -4.04 31.79 -0.15
C CYS A 72 -2.86 31.75 0.83
N LYS A 73 -2.24 32.89 1.14
CA LYS A 73 -1.17 32.99 2.15
C LYS A 73 -1.70 32.62 3.53
N GLU A 74 -2.80 33.23 3.96
CA GLU A 74 -3.43 32.99 5.28
C GLU A 74 -3.76 31.49 5.48
N VAL A 75 -4.28 30.81 4.46
CA VAL A 75 -4.58 29.36 4.52
C VAL A 75 -3.29 28.52 4.62
N VAL A 76 -2.23 28.92 3.93
CA VAL A 76 -0.94 28.21 3.98
C VAL A 76 -0.27 28.40 5.34
N ASP A 77 -0.32 29.60 5.89
CA ASP A 77 0.28 29.92 7.18
C ASP A 77 -0.48 29.22 8.31
N GLU A 78 -1.82 29.22 8.30
CA GLU A 78 -2.62 28.45 9.25
C GLU A 78 -2.35 26.94 9.17
N ALA A 79 -2.08 26.41 7.97
CA ALA A 79 -1.71 25.00 7.80
C ALA A 79 -0.32 24.70 8.40
N LYS A 80 0.65 25.59 8.20
CA LYS A 80 1.99 25.47 8.81
C LYS A 80 1.90 25.52 10.33
N GLU A 81 1.16 26.46 10.88
CA GLU A 81 0.96 26.61 12.32
C GLU A 81 0.32 25.36 12.95
N ARG A 82 -0.69 24.75 12.31
CA ARG A 82 -1.28 23.50 12.81
C ARG A 82 -0.27 22.35 12.86
N VAL A 83 0.53 22.20 11.81
CA VAL A 83 1.56 21.15 11.75
C VAL A 83 2.61 21.41 12.81
N GLU A 84 3.04 22.65 12.98
CA GLU A 84 4.01 23.04 14.00
C GLU A 84 3.47 22.78 15.41
N GLN A 85 2.23 23.14 15.70
CA GLN A 85 1.57 22.84 16.98
C GLN A 85 1.50 21.33 17.24
N MET A 86 1.15 20.54 16.23
CA MET A 86 1.11 19.08 16.34
C MET A 86 2.51 18.49 16.59
N MET A 87 3.54 19.02 15.93
CA MET A 87 4.93 18.60 16.14
C MET A 87 5.44 18.98 17.53
N ILE A 88 5.12 20.18 18.03
CA ILE A 88 5.45 20.63 19.38
C ILE A 88 4.75 19.75 20.43
N GLU A 89 3.47 19.45 20.23
CA GLU A 89 2.71 18.58 21.14
C GLU A 89 3.24 17.15 21.12
N LYS A 90 3.57 16.61 19.93
CA LYS A 90 4.19 15.29 19.77
C LYS A 90 5.53 15.24 20.50
N ARG A 91 6.40 16.23 20.30
CA ARG A 91 7.69 16.38 21.02
C ARG A 91 7.49 16.46 22.53
N ARG A 92 6.47 17.21 23.00
CA ARG A 92 6.10 17.30 24.42
C ARG A 92 5.59 15.98 24.98
N ASN A 93 4.78 15.24 24.23
CA ASN A 93 4.25 13.93 24.63
C ASN A 93 5.34 12.87 24.70
N LEU A 94 6.31 12.87 23.78
CA LEU A 94 7.48 11.99 23.85
C LEU A 94 8.31 12.26 25.12
N ARG A 95 8.57 13.54 25.43
CA ARG A 95 9.25 13.95 26.68
C ARG A 95 8.49 13.49 27.93
N ARG A 96 7.16 13.58 27.95
CA ARG A 96 6.33 13.10 29.08
C ARG A 96 6.32 11.58 29.25
N ARG A 97 6.43 10.82 28.15
CA ARG A 97 6.44 9.35 28.17
C ARG A 97 7.79 8.76 28.60
N GLY A 98 8.76 9.59 29.01
CA GLY A 98 10.09 9.13 29.43
C GLY A 98 10.95 8.60 28.29
N SER A 99 10.48 8.69 27.05
CA SER A 99 11.31 8.47 25.87
C SER A 99 12.04 9.78 25.60
N PHE A 100 13.19 9.97 26.25
CA PHE A 100 14.20 10.94 25.86
C PHE A 100 14.92 10.42 24.60
N ALA A 101 14.16 9.99 23.60
CA ALA A 101 14.67 10.09 22.24
C ALA A 101 14.46 11.56 21.91
N ASP A 102 15.55 12.31 21.90
CA ASP A 102 15.57 13.53 21.10
C ASP A 102 14.94 13.14 19.76
N ILE A 103 13.94 13.89 19.30
CA ILE A 103 13.45 13.71 17.93
C ILE A 103 14.55 14.31 17.06
N GLU A 104 15.61 13.53 16.88
CA GLU A 104 16.63 13.71 15.86
C GLU A 104 15.96 13.32 14.54
N GLU A 105 15.05 14.18 14.10
CA GLU A 105 14.80 14.34 12.68
C GLU A 105 16.13 14.84 12.10
N ASP A 106 16.67 14.08 11.16
CA ASP A 106 17.87 14.36 10.33
C ASP A 106 19.21 13.70 10.69
N ASP A 107 19.21 12.52 11.35
CA ASP A 107 20.35 11.60 11.20
C ASP A 107 20.09 10.58 10.07
N PRO A 108 20.72 10.73 8.89
CA PRO A 108 20.43 9.90 7.72
C PRO A 108 20.65 8.41 7.99
N GLU A 109 21.61 8.05 8.84
CA GLU A 109 21.98 6.67 9.13
C GLU A 109 20.86 5.86 9.79
N LYS A 110 20.07 6.48 10.68
CA LYS A 110 18.97 5.80 11.36
C LYS A 110 17.79 5.54 10.43
N LEU A 111 17.54 6.47 9.51
CA LEU A 111 16.52 6.33 8.47
C LEU A 111 16.87 5.19 7.49
N PHE A 112 18.15 5.07 7.13
CA PHE A 112 18.61 3.94 6.31
C PHE A 112 18.48 2.61 7.03
N ALA A 113 18.83 2.54 8.32
CA ALA A 113 18.68 1.32 9.11
C ALA A 113 17.21 0.85 9.23
N ASP A 114 16.26 1.78 9.38
CA ASP A 114 14.85 1.45 9.47
C ASP A 114 14.25 1.05 8.11
N LEU A 115 14.70 1.67 7.00
CA LEU A 115 14.33 1.25 5.65
C LEU A 115 14.90 -0.14 5.28
N GLU A 116 16.13 -0.43 5.69
CA GLU A 116 16.78 -1.73 5.48
C GLU A 116 16.02 -2.84 6.24
N ARG A 117 15.61 -2.57 7.50
CA ARG A 117 14.79 -3.51 8.29
C ARG A 117 13.45 -3.80 7.63
N LEU A 118 12.77 -2.79 7.11
CA LEU A 118 11.50 -2.95 6.41
C LEU A 118 11.65 -3.81 5.15
N ARG A 119 12.73 -3.61 4.37
CA ARG A 119 13.04 -4.45 3.21
C ARG A 119 13.28 -5.90 3.58
N VAL A 120 14.13 -6.15 4.59
CA VAL A 120 14.43 -7.51 5.06
C VAL A 120 13.17 -8.21 5.59
N GLU A 121 12.30 -7.50 6.30
CA GLU A 121 11.04 -8.05 6.80
C GLU A 121 10.08 -8.41 5.65
N GLU A 122 9.99 -7.57 4.63
CA GLU A 122 9.16 -7.82 3.45
C GLU A 122 9.68 -9.00 2.62
N GLU A 123 10.99 -9.08 2.39
CA GLU A 123 11.63 -10.23 1.74
C GLU A 123 11.44 -11.53 2.53
N LEU A 124 11.56 -11.47 3.86
CA LEU A 124 11.32 -12.61 4.73
C LEU A 124 9.85 -13.05 4.67
N LYS A 125 8.89 -12.11 4.66
CA LYS A 125 7.47 -12.41 4.48
C LYS A 125 7.21 -13.07 3.13
N GLN A 126 7.76 -12.53 2.04
CA GLN A 126 7.63 -13.13 0.71
C GLN A 126 8.27 -14.52 0.63
N SER A 127 9.44 -14.71 1.25
CA SER A 127 10.12 -16.01 1.32
C SER A 127 9.33 -17.03 2.13
N ASN A 128 8.79 -16.63 3.28
CA ASN A 128 7.96 -17.48 4.14
C ASN A 128 6.63 -17.84 3.47
N GLU A 129 6.00 -16.90 2.76
CA GLU A 129 4.78 -17.16 2.01
C GLU A 129 5.01 -18.12 0.84
N ARG A 130 6.13 -17.96 0.12
CA ARG A 130 6.56 -18.92 -0.92
C ARG A 130 6.80 -20.31 -0.35
N LYS A 131 7.45 -20.42 0.81
CA LYS A 131 7.68 -21.70 1.50
C LYS A 131 6.37 -22.35 1.94
N ARG A 132 5.44 -21.59 2.53
CA ARG A 132 4.13 -22.10 2.97
C ARG A 132 3.33 -22.63 1.78
N LYS A 133 3.26 -21.84 0.70
CA LYS A 133 2.57 -22.22 -0.54
C LYS A 133 3.18 -23.46 -1.18
N ALA A 134 4.51 -23.59 -1.18
CA ALA A 134 5.19 -24.78 -1.70
C ALA A 134 4.87 -26.05 -0.88
N GLN A 135 4.79 -25.92 0.44
CA GLN A 135 4.41 -27.03 1.34
C GLN A 135 2.95 -27.44 1.12
N GLU A 136 2.03 -26.48 1.06
CA GLU A 136 0.60 -26.73 0.78
C GLU A 136 0.42 -27.44 -0.58
N GLU A 137 1.12 -27.01 -1.63
CA GLU A 137 1.04 -27.63 -2.96
C GLU A 137 1.63 -29.05 -2.97
N GLU A 138 2.68 -29.31 -2.19
CA GLU A 138 3.26 -30.65 -2.05
C GLU A 138 2.32 -31.60 -1.27
N GLU A 139 1.70 -31.12 -0.20
CA GLU A 139 0.70 -31.87 0.57
C GLU A 139 -0.55 -32.17 -0.28
N GLU A 140 -1.04 -31.20 -1.06
CA GLU A 140 -2.16 -31.40 -1.97
C GLU A 140 -1.82 -32.46 -3.04
N LYS A 141 -0.62 -32.40 -3.63
CA LYS A 141 -0.15 -33.44 -4.56
C LYS A 141 -0.09 -34.82 -3.90
N ARG A 142 0.37 -34.90 -2.65
CA ARG A 142 0.41 -36.15 -1.88
C ARG A 142 -1.00 -36.69 -1.61
N LEU A 143 -1.95 -35.83 -1.21
CA LEU A 143 -3.34 -36.21 -0.98
C LEU A 143 -4.02 -36.69 -2.27
N VAL A 144 -3.81 -36.00 -3.39
CA VAL A 144 -4.34 -36.40 -4.70
C VAL A 144 -3.73 -37.73 -5.16
N ALA A 145 -2.44 -37.96 -4.92
CA ALA A 145 -1.79 -39.23 -5.22
C ALA A 145 -2.37 -40.37 -4.37
N LEU A 146 -2.51 -40.13 -3.06
CA LEU A 146 -3.11 -41.06 -2.12
C LEU A 146 -4.57 -41.38 -2.49
N GLU A 147 -5.37 -40.37 -2.86
CA GLU A 147 -6.75 -40.58 -3.31
C GLU A 147 -6.81 -41.41 -4.61
N LYS A 148 -5.90 -41.16 -5.56
CA LYS A 148 -5.78 -41.99 -6.78
C LYS A 148 -5.39 -43.42 -6.45
N GLU A 149 -4.48 -43.64 -5.49
CA GLU A 149 -4.11 -44.97 -5.02
C GLU A 149 -5.29 -45.67 -4.34
N TYR A 150 -5.99 -44.99 -3.43
CA TYR A 150 -7.21 -45.51 -2.80
C TYR A 150 -8.29 -45.83 -3.82
N ARG A 151 -8.50 -44.98 -4.83
CA ARG A 151 -9.48 -45.21 -5.90
C ARG A 151 -9.16 -46.45 -6.71
N LYS A 152 -7.90 -46.61 -7.15
CA LYS A 152 -7.45 -47.82 -7.84
C LYS A 152 -7.59 -49.06 -6.95
N ASN A 153 -7.24 -48.95 -5.66
CA ASN A 153 -7.38 -50.03 -4.71
C ASN A 153 -8.86 -50.43 -4.48
N TYR A 154 -9.77 -49.45 -4.46
CA TYR A 154 -11.21 -49.68 -4.37
C TYR A 154 -11.81 -50.27 -5.65
N GLU A 155 -11.38 -49.80 -6.83
CA GLU A 155 -11.76 -50.35 -8.13
C GLU A 155 -11.31 -51.82 -8.25
N VAL A 156 -10.09 -52.15 -7.83
CA VAL A 156 -9.62 -53.54 -7.75
C VAL A 156 -10.50 -54.38 -6.80
N CYS A 157 -10.91 -53.84 -5.63
CA CYS A 157 -11.85 -54.53 -4.73
C CYS A 157 -13.27 -54.70 -5.31
N LEU A 158 -13.68 -53.88 -6.28
CA LEU A 158 -14.97 -54.02 -6.97
C LEU A 158 -14.90 -55.03 -8.13
N ASP A 159 -13.75 -55.11 -8.82
CA ASP A 159 -13.49 -56.09 -9.88
C ASP A 159 -13.35 -57.52 -9.35
N PHE A 160 -12.86 -57.68 -8.12
CA PHE A 160 -13.06 -58.91 -7.33
C PHE A 160 -14.46 -58.86 -6.70
N GLY A 161 -15.48 -59.25 -7.47
CA GLY A 161 -16.90 -59.24 -7.04
C GLY A 161 -17.19 -59.92 -5.69
N PRO A 162 -18.45 -59.88 -5.19
CA PRO A 162 -18.84 -60.30 -3.83
C PRO A 162 -18.75 -61.82 -3.61
N THR A 163 -17.54 -62.37 -3.61
CA THR A 163 -17.27 -63.78 -3.30
C THR A 163 -16.18 -63.96 -2.25
N VAL A 164 -15.65 -62.90 -1.62
CA VAL A 164 -14.69 -63.05 -0.52
C VAL A 164 -14.95 -62.09 0.64
N LEU A 165 -16.21 -61.99 1.07
CA LEU A 165 -16.59 -61.48 2.39
C LEU A 165 -17.53 -62.46 3.12
N CYS A 166 -17.26 -63.74 2.97
CA CYS A 166 -17.74 -64.79 3.86
C CYS A 166 -16.52 -65.53 4.40
N GLY A 167 -15.95 -65.07 5.53
CA GLY A 167 -14.82 -65.79 6.10
C GLY A 167 -14.20 -65.27 7.38
N ILE A 168 -14.38 -64.01 7.79
CA ILE A 168 -13.78 -63.52 9.04
C ILE A 168 -14.69 -62.51 9.75
N VAL A 169 -15.91 -62.93 10.08
CA VAL A 169 -16.65 -62.38 11.23
C VAL A 169 -17.27 -63.55 11.98
N ASN A 170 -16.43 -64.40 12.57
CA ASN A 170 -16.87 -65.36 13.57
C ASN A 170 -15.69 -65.76 14.47
N TYR A 171 -15.23 -64.83 15.29
CA TYR A 171 -14.45 -65.19 16.49
C TYR A 171 -14.60 -64.19 17.63
N VAL A 172 -15.82 -63.70 17.89
CA VAL A 172 -16.17 -63.12 19.20
C VAL A 172 -17.65 -63.41 19.49
N SER A 173 -18.05 -64.68 19.66
CA SER A 173 -19.30 -65.01 20.38
C SER A 173 -19.50 -66.52 20.64
N VAL A 174 -18.56 -67.21 21.28
CA VAL A 174 -18.89 -68.47 21.98
C VAL A 174 -18.04 -68.59 23.24
N SER A 175 -18.51 -68.01 24.35
CA SER A 175 -18.29 -68.57 25.69
C SER A 175 -19.21 -67.92 26.72
N TRP A 176 -20.52 -67.98 26.50
CA TRP A 176 -21.52 -67.89 27.57
C TRP A 176 -22.45 -69.10 27.43
N THR A 177 -22.72 -69.75 28.56
CA THR A 177 -23.62 -70.91 28.81
C THR A 177 -23.12 -72.30 28.42
N LEU A 178 -22.33 -72.93 29.30
CA LEU A 178 -22.83 -73.97 30.21
C LEU A 178 -21.95 -74.09 31.45
#